data_AF-A0AAV5DLK1-F1
#
_entry.id   AF-A0AAV5DLK1-F1
#
_cell.length_a   1.000
_cell.length_b   1.000
_cell.length_c   1.000
_cell.angle_alpha   90.00
_cell.angle_beta   90.00
_cell.angle_gamma   90.00
#
_symmetry.space_group_name_H-M   'P 1'
#
loop_
_entity.id
_entity.type
_entity.pdbx_description
1 polymer ?
#
loop_
_entity_poly.entity_id
_entity_poly.type
_entity_poly.pdbx_seq_one_letter_code
_entity_poly.pdbx_strand_id
1 'polypeptide(L)'
;MELRCSVLVLALAAVLSVAAAYDPLDPNGNITIKWDIMSWTPDGYVAVVTINNFQMYRHIMSPPGWTVGWTWAKKEVIWSMVGAQATEQGDCSKFKGNIPHCCKRTPAVVDLLPGVPYNQQIANCCRGGALAAYGQDPAAAVAAFQVSVGQAGTTNRTVKVPKNFTLLGPGPGYTCGPGKVVPSTVFLSPDRRRKTQALMTWNVTCTYSQHLASKYPSCCVSFSSFYNDTIVPCRKCACGCEHKTCVQGDSKRLAVTGKQARGRHHGDKEAALLQCTTHMCPVRVHWHVKLNYKEYWRAKIAITNFNYRMNYTQWTLVAQHPNLDNITEVFSFDYKPVVAYGSINDTAMFYGLKYFNDQLMEAGPHGNVQSEVLMRKDATKFTFKQGWAFPRKVYFNGDECQMPPPDAYPYLPNSAPPAGAAAASPASVIIVAFLALLLMRDLHWTDLLVLELLFHQGRRRRRRNSSASAYSDADSDTEWEDPEDGVGSLFVMEGTPEKEPFCEQLSEQFEAYIYGQRKETSFKT
;
A
#
# COMPACT_ATOMS: atom_id res chain seq x y z
N MET A 1 49.32 16.57 4.30
CA MET A 1 48.35 15.52 3.94
C MET A 1 47.23 15.39 4.98
N GLU A 2 47.54 15.58 6.27
CA GLU A 2 46.57 15.44 7.38
C GLU A 2 45.42 16.45 7.36
N LEU A 3 45.66 17.72 7.02
CA LEU A 3 44.59 18.74 7.00
C LEU A 3 43.50 18.45 5.95
N ARG A 4 43.85 17.78 4.84
CA ARG A 4 42.90 17.40 3.79
C ARG A 4 42.03 16.22 4.20
N CYS A 5 42.59 15.26 4.95
CA CYS A 5 41.82 14.16 5.53
C CYS A 5 40.81 14.65 6.57
N SER A 6 41.19 15.59 7.44
CA SER A 6 40.29 16.12 8.48
C SER A 6 39.10 16.89 7.88
N VAL A 7 39.31 17.66 6.80
CA VAL A 7 38.22 18.35 6.09
C VAL A 7 37.30 17.36 5.36
N LEU A 8 37.85 16.28 4.78
CA LEU A 8 37.05 15.21 4.16
C LEU A 8 36.23 14.43 5.18
N VAL A 9 36.78 14.15 6.37
CA VAL A 9 36.07 13.48 7.46
C VAL A 9 34.97 14.37 8.04
N LEU A 10 35.22 15.67 8.21
CA LEU A 10 34.20 16.65 8.62
C LEU A 10 33.11 16.83 7.56
N ALA A 11 33.47 16.85 6.27
CA ALA A 11 32.50 16.89 5.18
C ALA A 11 31.66 15.61 5.09
N LEU A 12 32.28 14.42 5.25
CA LEU A 12 31.57 13.15 5.33
C LEU A 12 30.66 13.08 6.57
N ALA A 13 31.11 13.57 7.73
CA ALA A 13 30.29 13.66 8.93
C ALA A 13 29.11 14.64 8.77
N ALA A 14 29.33 15.77 8.09
CA ALA A 14 28.27 16.72 7.76
C ALA A 14 27.25 16.12 6.77
N VAL A 15 27.69 15.39 5.74
CA VAL A 15 26.81 14.69 4.80
C VAL A 15 26.06 13.53 5.48
N LEU A 16 26.69 12.81 6.39
CA LEU A 16 26.06 11.76 7.20
C LEU A 16 25.01 12.31 8.17
N SER A 17 25.20 13.52 8.70
CA SER A 17 24.25 14.14 9.64
C SER A 17 22.91 14.54 9.00
N VAL A 18 22.86 14.67 7.66
CA VAL A 18 21.62 14.98 6.91
C VAL A 18 20.87 13.70 6.47
N ALA A 19 21.52 12.53 6.52
CA ALA A 19 20.95 11.28 6.00
C ALA A 19 19.94 10.59 6.92
N ALA A 20 19.70 11.10 8.14
CA ALA A 20 18.93 10.35 9.13
C ALA A 20 17.41 10.32 8.90
N ALA A 21 16.84 11.21 8.06
CA ALA A 21 15.38 11.38 7.96
C ALA A 21 14.85 11.61 6.53
N TYR A 22 15.67 11.41 5.50
CA TYR A 22 15.24 11.62 4.11
C TYR A 22 14.54 10.37 3.56
N ASP A 23 13.27 10.50 3.19
CA ASP A 23 12.53 9.46 2.46
C ASP A 23 12.57 9.78 0.95
N PRO A 24 13.30 9.01 0.12
CA PRO A 24 13.42 9.30 -1.30
C PRO A 24 12.10 9.25 -2.07
N LEU A 25 11.10 8.51 -1.58
CA LEU A 25 9.79 8.40 -2.23
C LEU A 25 8.80 9.49 -1.77
N ASP A 26 9.14 10.25 -0.73
CA ASP A 26 8.36 11.39 -0.25
C ASP A 26 9.29 12.51 0.25
N PRO A 27 10.06 13.15 -0.65
CA PRO A 27 11.12 14.09 -0.27
C PRO A 27 10.60 15.37 0.40
N ASN A 28 9.32 15.70 0.18
CA ASN A 28 8.64 16.86 0.76
C ASN A 28 7.73 16.48 1.95
N GLY A 29 7.65 15.19 2.28
CA GLY A 29 6.79 14.66 3.32
C GLY A 29 7.16 15.20 4.70
N ASN A 30 6.25 15.96 5.30
CA ASN A 30 6.41 16.49 6.65
C ASN A 30 5.06 16.66 7.35
N ILE A 31 5.10 16.85 8.66
CA ILE A 31 3.95 17.32 9.43
C ILE A 31 4.22 18.75 9.87
N THR A 32 3.32 19.66 9.54
CA THR A 32 3.43 21.06 9.95
C THR A 32 2.38 21.38 11.02
N ILE A 33 2.85 21.81 12.18
CA ILE A 33 2.03 22.36 13.26
C ILE A 33 2.02 23.87 13.09
N LYS A 34 0.89 24.41 12.65
CA LYS A 34 0.64 25.83 12.49
C LYS A 34 -0.11 26.37 13.70
N TRP A 35 0.34 27.50 14.21
CA TRP A 35 -0.26 28.17 15.36
C TRP A 35 -0.71 29.57 14.97
N ASP A 36 -2.03 29.78 14.94
CA ASP A 36 -2.66 31.03 14.55
C ASP A 36 -3.25 31.74 15.78
N ILE A 37 -2.69 32.88 16.17
CA ILE A 37 -3.27 33.72 17.23
C ILE A 37 -4.48 34.46 16.67
N MET A 38 -5.67 34.17 17.21
CA MET A 38 -6.93 34.71 16.73
C MET A 38 -7.34 36.00 17.45
N SER A 39 -7.09 36.09 18.75
CA SER A 39 -7.44 37.26 19.56
C SER A 39 -6.58 37.36 20.81
N TRP A 40 -6.45 38.57 21.36
CA TRP A 40 -5.85 38.83 22.66
C TRP A 40 -6.86 38.58 23.79
N THR A 41 -6.36 38.16 24.95
CA THR A 41 -7.10 38.14 26.23
C THR A 41 -6.43 39.09 27.22
N PRO A 42 -7.04 39.39 28.38
CA PRO A 42 -6.45 40.30 29.36
C PRO A 42 -5.04 39.91 29.83
N ASP A 43 -4.73 38.61 29.85
CA ASP A 43 -3.47 38.05 30.33
C ASP A 43 -2.76 37.15 29.30
N GLY A 44 -3.18 37.15 28.04
CA GLY A 44 -2.59 36.30 27.01
C GLY A 44 -3.33 36.33 25.68
N TYR A 45 -3.66 35.16 25.13
CA TYR A 45 -4.28 35.06 23.82
C TYR A 45 -5.09 33.77 23.62
N VAL A 46 -5.95 33.79 22.60
CA VAL A 46 -6.61 32.60 22.06
C VAL A 46 -5.98 32.25 20.72
N ALA A 47 -5.64 30.98 20.53
CA ALA A 47 -5.06 30.49 19.29
C ALA A 47 -5.73 29.22 18.78
N VAL A 48 -5.69 29.04 17.47
CA VAL A 48 -6.05 27.80 16.79
C VAL A 48 -4.75 27.13 16.35
N VAL A 49 -4.57 25.89 16.78
CA VAL A 49 -3.43 25.05 16.41
C VAL A 49 -3.91 24.04 15.38
N THR A 50 -3.30 24.05 14.20
CA THR A 50 -3.63 23.15 13.09
C THR A 50 -2.44 22.25 12.80
N ILE A 51 -2.64 20.94 12.80
CA ILE A 51 -1.66 19.92 12.45
C ILE A 51 -1.99 19.44 11.04
N ASN A 52 -1.09 19.67 10.10
CA ASN A 52 -1.24 19.26 8.71
C ASN A 52 -0.24 18.15 8.42
N ASN A 53 -0.72 17.00 7.97
CA ASN A 53 0.12 15.94 7.45
C ASN A 53 0.26 16.11 5.95
N PHE A 54 1.48 16.42 5.49
CA PHE A 54 1.83 16.50 4.07
C PHE A 54 2.56 15.24 3.58
N GLN A 55 2.63 14.18 4.39
CA GLN A 55 3.22 12.92 3.98
C GLN A 55 2.27 12.19 3.02
N MET A 56 2.81 11.68 1.92
CA MET A 56 2.00 11.10 0.84
C MET A 56 1.35 9.78 1.24
N TYR A 57 2.06 8.92 1.96
CA TYR A 57 1.58 7.57 2.28
C TYR A 57 1.75 7.19 3.76
N ARG A 58 2.30 8.08 4.60
CA ARG A 58 2.38 7.86 6.05
C ARG A 58 1.23 8.56 6.76
N HIS A 59 0.50 7.81 7.57
CA HIS A 59 -0.56 8.32 8.43
C HIS A 59 -0.24 8.06 9.91
N ILE A 60 -0.85 8.82 10.81
CA ILE A 60 -0.83 8.55 12.25
C ILE A 60 -2.15 7.87 12.60
N MET A 61 -2.07 6.63 13.06
CA MET A 61 -3.23 5.85 13.47
C MET A 61 -3.63 6.14 14.92
N SER A 62 -4.90 5.93 15.23
CA SER A 62 -5.44 5.94 16.60
C SER A 62 -6.04 4.57 16.96
N PRO A 63 -5.83 4.07 18.19
CA PRO A 63 -4.92 4.56 19.24
C PRO A 63 -3.43 4.24 18.94
N PRO A 64 -2.46 5.04 19.47
CA PRO A 64 -2.61 6.13 20.42
C PRO A 64 -2.91 7.51 19.80
N GLY A 65 -2.79 7.67 18.48
CA GLY A 65 -2.96 8.96 17.81
C GLY A 65 -1.75 9.89 17.97
N TRP A 66 -1.88 11.12 17.46
CA TRP A 66 -0.85 12.15 17.63
C TRP A 66 -0.87 12.71 19.06
N THR A 67 0.31 13.03 19.58
CA THR A 67 0.51 13.82 20.81
C THR A 67 1.48 14.94 20.51
N VAL A 68 1.06 16.19 20.72
CA VAL A 68 1.90 17.37 20.49
C VAL A 68 2.34 17.93 21.84
N GLY A 69 3.64 18.12 22.00
CA GLY A 69 4.23 18.78 23.16
C GLY A 69 5.05 20.00 22.79
N TRP A 70 5.25 20.89 23.75
CA TRP A 70 6.14 22.05 23.61
C TRP A 70 6.60 22.52 24.98
N THR A 71 7.54 23.46 25.02
CA THR A 71 8.01 24.14 26.23
C THR A 71 7.66 25.61 26.18
N TRP A 72 6.93 26.09 27.17
CA TRP A 72 6.63 27.51 27.33
C TRP A 72 7.90 28.36 27.51
N ALA A 73 7.93 29.52 26.86
CA ALA A 73 9.10 30.41 26.84
C ALA A 73 9.29 31.13 28.19
N LYS A 74 8.20 31.41 28.90
CA LYS A 74 8.14 32.09 30.19
C LYS A 74 7.38 31.22 31.20
N LYS A 75 6.29 31.74 31.76
CA LYS A 75 5.42 31.11 32.78
C LYS A 75 3.98 30.98 32.28
N GLU A 76 3.82 30.83 30.97
CA GLU A 76 2.52 30.67 30.33
C GLU A 76 1.78 29.43 30.88
N VAL A 77 0.46 29.52 30.89
CA VAL A 77 -0.45 28.45 31.32
C VAL A 77 -1.54 28.26 30.28
N ILE A 78 -2.20 27.11 30.29
CA ILE A 78 -3.37 26.85 29.45
C ILE A 78 -4.62 27.06 30.30
N TRP A 79 -5.41 28.08 29.97
CA TRP A 79 -6.69 28.33 30.62
C TRP A 79 -7.75 27.32 30.23
N SER A 80 -7.88 27.04 28.93
CA SER A 80 -8.87 26.11 28.40
C SER A 80 -8.47 25.60 27.02
N MET A 81 -9.08 24.49 26.60
CA MET A 81 -8.89 23.86 25.30
C MET A 81 -10.22 23.40 24.71
N VAL A 82 -10.32 23.39 23.39
CA VAL A 82 -11.47 22.86 22.62
C VAL A 82 -10.93 22.00 21.49
N GLY A 83 -11.50 20.82 21.27
CA GLY A 83 -11.04 19.85 20.28
C GLY A 83 -9.86 18.97 20.71
N ALA A 84 -9.13 19.35 21.76
CA ALA A 84 -8.03 18.58 22.33
C ALA A 84 -7.94 18.82 23.84
N GLN A 85 -7.13 18.03 24.53
CA GLN A 85 -6.88 18.18 25.97
C GLN A 85 -5.43 17.94 26.33
N ALA A 86 -4.92 18.68 27.31
CA ALA A 86 -3.65 18.36 27.96
C ALA A 86 -3.77 17.04 28.74
N THR A 87 -2.75 16.18 28.63
CA THR A 87 -2.72 14.87 29.31
C THR A 87 -2.58 14.98 30.82
N GLU A 88 -1.99 16.07 31.31
CA GLU A 88 -1.77 16.34 32.72
C GLU A 88 -2.00 17.81 33.05
N GLN A 89 -2.59 18.09 34.21
CA GLN A 89 -2.81 19.45 34.69
C GLN A 89 -1.52 20.08 35.26
N GLY A 90 -0.70 19.31 35.98
CA GLY A 90 0.49 19.82 36.68
C GLY A 90 0.16 20.61 37.96
N ASP A 91 1.18 21.26 38.54
CA ASP A 91 1.02 22.07 39.75
C ASP A 91 0.46 23.47 39.46
N CYS A 92 -0.86 23.61 39.67
CA CYS A 92 -1.58 24.88 39.55
C CYS A 92 -1.82 25.58 40.90
N SER A 93 -1.13 25.20 41.98
CA SER A 93 -1.37 25.72 43.35
C SER A 93 -1.28 27.25 43.51
N LYS A 94 -0.59 27.93 42.58
CA LYS A 94 -0.49 29.39 42.53
C LYS A 94 -1.81 30.09 42.24
N PHE A 95 -2.78 29.40 41.66
CA PHE A 95 -4.09 29.94 41.29
C PHE A 95 -5.13 29.57 42.36
N LYS A 96 -5.65 30.57 43.07
CA LYS A 96 -6.59 30.37 44.21
C LYS A 96 -8.07 30.40 43.83
N GLY A 97 -8.40 30.84 42.61
CA GLY A 97 -9.77 30.98 42.12
C GLY A 97 -9.98 30.11 40.88
N ASN A 98 -9.96 30.74 39.70
CA ASN A 98 -9.98 30.01 38.44
C ASN A 98 -8.68 29.22 38.28
N ILE A 99 -8.78 27.89 38.28
CA ILE A 99 -7.66 26.99 38.09
C ILE A 99 -7.48 26.73 36.58
N PRO A 100 -6.29 26.95 36.01
CA PRO A 100 -6.04 26.66 34.60
C PRO A 100 -6.18 25.16 34.28
N HIS A 101 -6.54 24.87 33.02
CA HIS A 101 -6.54 23.51 32.46
C HIS A 101 -5.17 22.82 32.58
N CYS A 102 -4.08 23.56 32.37
CA CYS A 102 -2.72 23.03 32.54
C CYS A 102 -1.72 24.12 32.95
N CYS A 103 -0.94 23.84 33.99
CA CYS A 103 0.15 24.70 34.49
C CYS A 103 1.54 24.11 34.29
N LYS A 104 1.65 22.94 33.62
CA LYS A 104 2.96 22.39 33.26
C LYS A 104 3.68 23.34 32.29
N ARG A 105 4.99 23.52 32.53
CA ARG A 105 5.87 24.23 31.60
C ARG A 105 6.02 23.51 30.26
N THR A 106 5.91 22.19 30.28
CA THR A 106 6.00 21.31 29.12
C THR A 106 4.71 20.50 28.95
N PRO A 107 3.62 21.12 28.48
CA PRO A 107 2.36 20.40 28.28
C PRO A 107 2.51 19.37 27.16
N ALA A 108 1.79 18.26 27.27
CA ALA A 108 1.54 17.32 26.19
C ALA A 108 0.04 17.30 25.93
N VAL A 109 -0.34 17.40 24.66
CA VAL A 109 -1.72 17.57 24.21
C VAL A 109 -2.09 16.44 23.27
N VAL A 110 -3.25 15.86 23.52
CA VAL A 110 -3.86 14.79 22.72
C VAL A 110 -5.21 15.25 22.20
N ASP A 111 -5.58 14.74 21.03
CA ASP A 111 -6.91 14.94 20.46
C ASP A 111 -8.00 14.34 21.35
N LEU A 112 -9.21 14.87 21.25
CA LEU A 112 -10.37 14.25 21.88
C LEU A 112 -10.82 13.00 21.11
N LEU A 113 -11.53 12.09 21.78
CA LEU A 113 -12.11 10.92 21.14
C LEU A 113 -13.36 11.30 20.31
N PRO A 114 -13.75 10.49 19.31
CA PRO A 114 -15.02 10.67 18.62
C PRO A 114 -16.21 10.63 19.58
N GLY A 115 -17.25 11.43 19.29
CA GLY A 115 -18.49 11.47 20.08
C GLY A 115 -18.52 12.50 21.23
N VAL A 116 -17.51 13.37 21.33
CA VAL A 116 -17.55 14.49 22.29
C VAL A 116 -18.68 15.48 22.01
N PRO A 117 -19.20 16.20 23.01
CA PRO A 117 -20.25 17.22 22.81
C PRO A 117 -19.86 18.33 21.84
N TYR A 118 -20.84 18.87 21.08
CA TYR A 118 -20.59 19.87 20.03
C TYR A 118 -19.88 21.14 20.52
N ASN A 119 -20.14 21.58 21.76
CA ASN A 119 -19.48 22.74 22.37
C ASN A 119 -17.99 22.52 22.67
N GLN A 120 -17.52 21.27 22.64
CA GLN A 120 -16.12 20.89 22.81
C GLN A 120 -15.45 20.53 21.47
N GLN A 121 -16.17 20.65 20.36
CA GLN A 121 -15.66 20.36 19.03
C GLN A 121 -15.22 21.63 18.30
N ILE A 122 -14.24 21.45 17.43
CA ILE A 122 -13.85 22.41 16.40
C ILE A 122 -13.69 21.65 15.08
N ALA A 123 -13.70 22.36 13.95
CA ALA A 123 -13.47 21.77 12.65
C ALA A 123 -12.19 20.93 12.63
N ASN A 124 -12.27 19.73 12.05
CA ASN A 124 -11.17 18.77 11.93
C ASN A 124 -10.61 18.23 13.28
N CYS A 125 -11.36 18.32 14.38
CA CYS A 125 -10.95 17.69 15.63
C CYS A 125 -11.54 16.27 15.81
N CYS A 126 -11.12 15.70 16.93
CA CYS A 126 -11.86 14.71 17.70
C CYS A 126 -11.91 13.33 17.05
N ARG A 127 -10.82 12.95 16.39
CA ARG A 127 -10.64 11.64 15.76
C ARG A 127 -9.74 10.74 16.59
N GLY A 128 -9.61 11.01 17.89
CA GLY A 128 -8.70 10.31 18.79
C GLY A 128 -7.24 10.42 18.37
N GLY A 129 -6.89 11.44 17.60
CA GLY A 129 -5.53 11.67 17.14
C GLY A 129 -5.19 10.95 15.83
N ALA A 130 -6.19 10.40 15.12
CA ALA A 130 -5.98 9.88 13.78
C ALA A 130 -5.73 11.02 12.78
N LEU A 131 -4.67 10.88 11.98
CA LEU A 131 -4.28 11.85 10.97
C LEU A 131 -3.88 11.11 9.68
N ALA A 132 -4.74 11.19 8.66
CA ALA A 132 -4.54 10.44 7.43
C ALA A 132 -3.31 10.93 6.64
N ALA A 133 -2.84 10.11 5.70
CA ALA A 133 -1.82 10.52 4.74
C ALA A 133 -2.43 11.44 3.70
N TYR A 134 -1.71 12.50 3.31
CA TYR A 134 -2.19 13.47 2.31
C TYR A 134 -2.51 12.81 0.96
N GLY A 135 -1.72 11.81 0.56
CA GLY A 135 -1.93 11.13 -0.70
C GLY A 135 -3.23 10.33 -0.73
N GLN A 136 -3.70 9.85 0.43
CA GLN A 136 -4.90 9.01 0.57
C GLN A 136 -6.16 9.85 0.80
N ASP A 137 -6.15 10.75 1.79
CA ASP A 137 -7.29 11.60 2.11
C ASP A 137 -6.82 12.99 2.60
N PRO A 138 -6.73 13.98 1.68
CA PRO A 138 -6.32 15.34 2.01
C PRO A 138 -7.21 16.02 3.06
N ALA A 139 -8.50 15.68 3.14
CA ALA A 139 -9.42 16.28 4.10
C ALA A 139 -9.22 15.71 5.50
N ALA A 140 -8.91 14.41 5.59
CA ALA A 140 -8.57 13.75 6.85
C ALA A 140 -7.10 13.93 7.27
N ALA A 141 -6.24 14.50 6.41
CA ALA A 141 -4.84 14.82 6.69
C ALA A 141 -4.65 16.11 7.52
N VAL A 142 -5.73 16.70 8.01
CA VAL A 142 -5.71 17.88 8.90
C VAL A 142 -6.38 17.55 10.23
N ALA A 143 -5.75 17.96 11.32
CA ALA A 143 -6.34 18.02 12.66
C ALA A 143 -6.22 19.42 13.25
N ALA A 144 -7.17 19.84 14.10
CA ALA A 144 -7.08 21.14 14.74
C ALA A 144 -7.69 21.16 16.15
N PHE A 145 -7.16 22.06 16.98
CA PHE A 145 -7.70 22.37 18.30
C PHE A 145 -7.51 23.85 18.62
N GLN A 146 -8.32 24.36 19.54
CA GLN A 146 -8.20 25.72 20.05
C GLN A 146 -7.62 25.68 21.47
N VAL A 147 -6.77 26.66 21.77
CA VAL A 147 -6.14 26.81 23.08
C VAL A 147 -6.23 28.27 23.54
N SER A 148 -6.65 28.46 24.79
CA SER A 148 -6.57 29.75 25.48
C SER A 148 -5.33 29.74 26.38
N VAL A 149 -4.40 30.66 26.12
CA VAL A 149 -3.12 30.74 26.82
C VAL A 149 -3.12 31.97 27.72
N GLY A 150 -2.79 31.75 28.99
CA GLY A 150 -2.67 32.77 30.03
C GLY A 150 -1.22 33.06 30.41
N GLN A 151 -1.03 34.15 31.15
CA GLN A 151 0.28 34.71 31.50
C GLN A 151 1.23 34.86 30.29
N ALA A 152 0.65 35.06 29.11
CA ALA A 152 1.35 35.32 27.88
C ALA A 152 1.42 36.83 27.60
N GLY A 153 2.22 37.22 26.62
CA GLY A 153 2.14 38.59 26.09
C GLY A 153 0.80 38.84 25.40
N THR A 154 0.34 40.08 25.42
CA THR A 154 -0.93 40.52 24.79
C THR A 154 -0.69 41.33 23.51
N THR A 155 0.53 41.30 22.98
CA THR A 155 0.90 42.00 21.75
C THR A 155 1.92 41.19 20.94
N ASN A 156 2.01 41.46 19.64
CA ASN A 156 2.97 40.82 18.72
C ASN A 156 4.45 40.95 19.16
N ARG A 157 4.78 41.94 20.01
CA ARG A 157 6.14 42.13 20.54
C ARG A 157 6.40 41.36 21.83
N THR A 158 5.37 41.13 22.64
CA THR A 158 5.48 40.56 23.99
C THR A 158 5.31 39.05 24.00
N VAL A 159 4.52 38.51 23.07
CA VAL A 159 4.40 37.06 22.84
C VAL A 159 5.74 36.48 22.42
N LYS A 160 6.06 35.31 22.97
CA LYS A 160 7.24 34.54 22.58
C LYS A 160 6.80 33.19 22.06
N VAL A 161 7.39 32.77 20.94
CA VAL A 161 7.14 31.45 20.36
C VAL A 161 7.65 30.39 21.35
N PRO A 162 6.85 29.33 21.63
CA PRO A 162 7.29 28.22 22.44
C PRO A 162 8.54 27.54 21.87
N LYS A 163 9.25 26.80 22.71
CA LYS A 163 10.50 26.11 22.35
C LYS A 163 10.30 24.60 22.45
N ASN A 164 11.22 23.83 21.84
CA ASN A 164 11.29 22.38 21.96
C ASN A 164 9.94 21.69 21.68
N PHE A 165 9.40 21.91 20.48
CA PHE A 165 8.21 21.20 20.06
C PHE A 165 8.52 19.71 19.89
N THR A 166 7.57 18.87 20.29
CA THR A 166 7.62 17.42 20.11
C THR A 166 6.33 16.97 19.43
N LEU A 167 6.46 15.98 18.55
CA LEU A 167 5.33 15.27 17.97
C LEU A 167 5.58 13.79 18.20
N LEU A 168 4.66 13.14 18.89
CA LEU A 168 4.66 11.70 19.06
C LEU A 168 3.48 11.12 18.28
N GLY A 169 3.69 9.99 17.63
CA GLY A 169 2.64 9.25 16.94
C GLY A 169 3.20 7.94 16.40
N PRO A 170 2.46 6.84 16.62
CA PRO A 170 2.69 5.75 17.60
C PRO A 170 4.11 5.46 18.16
N GLY A 171 5.17 6.13 17.70
CA GLY A 171 6.55 5.96 18.19
C GLY A 171 7.36 7.27 18.20
N PRO A 172 8.65 7.21 18.55
CA PRO A 172 9.54 8.37 18.67
C PRO A 172 10.13 8.85 17.31
N GLY A 173 9.48 8.53 16.18
CA GLY A 173 10.05 8.73 14.85
C GLY A 173 10.11 10.17 14.35
N TYR A 174 9.35 11.10 14.96
CA TYR A 174 9.30 12.48 14.50
C TYR A 174 10.29 13.38 15.24
N THR A 175 11.01 14.21 14.49
CA THR A 175 11.84 15.30 15.01
C THR A 175 11.28 16.63 14.53
N CYS A 176 10.99 17.55 15.45
CA CYS A 176 10.45 18.87 15.12
C CYS A 176 11.52 19.96 15.21
N GLY A 177 11.49 20.88 14.23
CA GLY A 177 12.32 22.08 14.25
C GLY A 177 11.81 23.17 15.21
N PRO A 178 12.52 24.30 15.31
CA PRO A 178 12.05 25.46 16.07
C PRO A 178 10.85 26.11 15.37
N GLY A 179 9.97 26.74 16.16
CA GLY A 179 8.86 27.53 15.61
C GLY A 179 9.37 28.77 14.86
N LYS A 180 8.93 28.94 13.61
CA LYS A 180 9.27 30.06 12.74
C LYS A 180 8.07 30.95 12.56
N VAL A 181 8.22 32.24 12.87
CA VAL A 181 7.17 33.24 12.61
C VAL A 181 7.03 33.40 11.09
N VAL A 182 5.81 33.30 10.60
CA VAL A 182 5.45 33.41 9.18
C VAL A 182 4.41 34.52 9.01
N PRO A 183 4.12 34.98 7.77
CA PRO A 183 3.03 35.92 7.54
C PRO A 183 1.71 35.40 8.13
N SER A 184 0.91 36.30 8.70
CA SER A 184 -0.36 35.97 9.32
C SER A 184 -1.29 35.23 8.35
N THR A 185 -1.85 34.11 8.81
CA THR A 185 -2.86 33.36 8.05
C THR A 185 -4.08 34.23 7.78
N VAL A 186 -4.57 34.19 6.54
CA VAL A 186 -5.84 34.81 6.14
C VAL A 186 -6.93 33.75 6.08
N PHE A 187 -8.03 33.98 6.78
CA PHE A 187 -9.21 33.13 6.77
C PHE A 187 -10.33 33.81 5.97
N LEU A 188 -10.91 33.05 5.05
CA LEU A 188 -12.11 33.46 4.32
C LEU A 188 -13.35 32.96 5.06
N SER A 189 -14.38 33.79 5.13
CA SER A 189 -15.70 33.33 5.56
C SER A 189 -16.24 32.24 4.63
N PRO A 190 -17.19 31.40 5.08
CA PRO A 190 -17.76 30.34 4.24
C PRO A 190 -18.34 30.84 2.91
N ASP A 191 -18.91 32.05 2.89
CA ASP A 191 -19.43 32.73 1.69
C ASP A 191 -18.33 33.42 0.84
N ARG A 192 -17.06 33.34 1.27
CA ARG A 192 -15.86 33.95 0.68
C ARG A 192 -15.85 35.48 0.59
N ARG A 193 -16.82 36.17 1.20
CA ARG A 193 -16.94 37.64 1.09
C ARG A 193 -16.10 38.40 2.10
N ARG A 194 -15.88 37.83 3.29
CA ARG A 194 -15.12 38.46 4.38
C ARG A 194 -13.75 37.78 4.52
N LYS A 195 -12.71 38.60 4.60
CA LYS A 195 -11.35 38.19 4.99
C LYS A 195 -11.12 38.57 6.45
N THR A 196 -10.68 37.61 7.25
CA THR A 196 -10.13 37.84 8.58
C THR A 196 -8.71 37.33 8.61
N GLN A 197 -7.89 37.78 9.56
CA GLN A 197 -6.49 37.37 9.63
C GLN A 197 -6.10 37.07 11.07
N ALA A 198 -5.18 36.11 11.23
CA ALA A 198 -4.50 35.89 12.50
C ALA A 198 -3.69 37.14 12.87
N LEU A 199 -3.59 37.42 14.16
CA LEU A 199 -2.77 38.52 14.69
C LEU A 199 -1.27 38.20 14.57
N MET A 200 -0.93 36.91 14.67
CA MET A 200 0.40 36.36 14.51
C MET A 200 0.29 34.87 14.15
N THR A 201 1.16 34.39 13.25
CA THR A 201 1.24 32.97 12.89
C THR A 201 2.68 32.48 13.02
N TRP A 202 2.85 31.26 13.52
CA TRP A 202 4.11 30.54 13.41
C TRP A 202 3.91 29.08 13.01
N ASN A 203 4.90 28.54 12.31
CA ASN A 203 4.91 27.17 11.84
C ASN A 203 6.05 26.40 12.50
N VAL A 204 5.76 25.14 12.83
CA VAL A 204 6.74 24.15 13.28
C VAL A 204 6.66 23.00 12.29
N THR A 205 7.80 22.65 11.70
CA THR A 205 7.89 21.52 10.77
C THR A 205 8.52 20.33 11.49
N CYS A 206 7.86 19.19 11.41
CA CYS A 206 8.31 17.92 11.95
C CYS A 206 8.55 16.93 10.81
N THR A 207 9.72 16.28 10.81
CA THR A 207 10.10 15.27 9.82
C THR A 207 10.22 13.90 10.49
N TYR A 208 9.93 12.84 9.73
CA TYR A 208 9.97 11.48 10.24
C TYR A 208 11.29 10.79 9.87
N SER A 209 11.89 10.10 10.82
CA SER A 209 13.06 9.25 10.62
C SER A 209 12.71 7.81 10.96
N GLN A 210 12.82 6.92 9.97
CA GLN A 210 12.58 5.49 10.18
C GLN A 210 13.59 4.88 11.17
N HIS A 211 14.85 5.30 11.11
CA HIS A 211 15.92 4.83 12.00
C HIS A 211 15.70 5.24 13.46
N LEU A 212 15.14 6.44 13.70
CA LEU A 212 14.78 6.87 15.05
C LEU A 212 13.51 6.17 15.55
N ALA A 213 12.57 5.88 14.64
CA ALA A 213 11.30 5.25 14.99
C ALA A 213 11.46 3.81 15.50
N SER A 214 12.28 3.00 14.82
CA SER A 214 12.53 1.62 15.21
C SER A 214 13.86 1.11 14.67
N LYS A 215 14.54 0.29 15.48
CA LYS A 215 15.74 -0.46 15.06
C LYS A 215 15.40 -1.57 14.05
N TYR A 216 14.21 -2.15 14.15
CA TYR A 216 13.76 -3.25 13.30
C TYR A 216 12.57 -2.82 12.44
N PRO A 217 12.45 -3.31 11.19
CA PRO A 217 11.30 -3.02 10.34
C PRO A 217 10.00 -3.55 10.97
N SER A 218 8.88 -2.94 10.59
CA SER A 218 7.53 -3.32 11.05
C SER A 218 6.84 -4.31 10.11
N CYS A 219 7.41 -4.57 8.93
CA CYS A 219 6.88 -5.48 7.93
C CYS A 219 7.98 -6.23 7.16
N CYS A 220 7.59 -7.34 6.53
CA CYS A 220 8.44 -8.10 5.62
C CYS A 220 7.70 -8.48 4.34
N VAL A 221 8.47 -8.82 3.30
CA VAL A 221 7.93 -9.25 2.01
C VAL A 221 8.23 -10.72 1.73
N SER A 222 7.30 -11.39 1.07
CA SER A 222 7.46 -12.75 0.56
C SER A 222 6.99 -12.84 -0.89
N PHE A 223 7.60 -13.74 -1.66
CA PHE A 223 7.39 -13.85 -3.10
C PHE A 223 6.98 -15.23 -3.53
N SER A 224 6.16 -15.30 -4.56
CA SER A 224 5.84 -16.54 -5.26
C SER A 224 5.49 -16.23 -6.72
N SER A 225 5.49 -17.25 -7.57
CA SER A 225 5.07 -17.12 -8.96
C SER A 225 4.40 -18.40 -9.44
N PHE A 226 3.62 -18.30 -10.52
CA PHE A 226 2.99 -19.48 -11.16
C PHE A 226 3.99 -20.45 -11.79
N TYR A 227 5.23 -20.03 -11.99
CA TYR A 227 6.29 -20.80 -12.66
C TYR A 227 7.33 -21.37 -11.69
N ASN A 228 7.11 -21.22 -10.38
CA ASN A 228 7.99 -21.78 -9.35
C ASN A 228 7.13 -22.28 -8.19
N ASP A 229 7.24 -23.57 -7.86
CA ASP A 229 6.44 -24.21 -6.83
C ASP A 229 6.85 -23.80 -5.41
N THR A 230 8.00 -23.16 -5.25
CA THR A 230 8.53 -22.71 -3.96
C THR A 230 8.17 -21.25 -3.67
N ILE A 231 7.63 -21.02 -2.47
CA ILE A 231 7.42 -19.67 -1.94
C ILE A 231 8.72 -19.20 -1.31
N VAL A 232 9.18 -18.02 -1.70
CA VAL A 232 10.29 -17.33 -1.05
C VAL A 232 9.75 -16.62 0.17
N PRO A 233 10.04 -17.12 1.39
CA PRO A 233 9.43 -16.59 2.60
C PRO A 233 10.10 -15.28 3.00
N CYS A 234 9.49 -14.57 3.94
CA CYS A 234 10.19 -13.51 4.66
C CYS A 234 11.47 -14.06 5.30
N ARG A 235 12.54 -13.25 5.32
CA ARG A 235 13.78 -13.59 6.01
C ARG A 235 13.49 -13.93 7.48
N LYS A 236 14.10 -15.01 7.98
CA LYS A 236 14.00 -15.37 9.40
C LYS A 236 14.47 -14.19 10.26
N CYS A 237 13.70 -13.88 11.30
CA CYS A 237 13.96 -12.76 12.20
C CYS A 237 14.04 -11.38 11.54
N ALA A 238 13.38 -11.18 10.38
CA ALA A 238 13.36 -9.89 9.68
C ALA A 238 13.00 -8.70 10.59
N CYS A 239 12.03 -8.87 11.50
CA CYS A 239 11.60 -7.82 12.42
C CYS A 239 12.16 -7.96 13.84
N GLY A 240 13.26 -8.69 14.01
CA GLY A 240 13.93 -8.92 15.29
C GLY A 240 13.30 -10.06 16.09
N CYS A 241 14.09 -11.11 16.37
CA CYS A 241 13.68 -12.23 17.23
C CYS A 241 14.11 -12.03 18.69
N GLU A 242 15.22 -11.35 18.92
CA GLU A 242 15.70 -11.08 20.27
C GLU A 242 14.76 -10.06 20.93
N HIS A 243 14.17 -10.43 22.07
CA HIS A 243 13.29 -9.61 22.93
C HIS A 243 11.81 -9.46 22.52
N LYS A 244 11.30 -10.20 21.51
CA LYS A 244 9.86 -10.21 21.19
C LYS A 244 9.16 -11.47 21.69
N THR A 245 8.18 -11.32 22.57
CA THR A 245 7.28 -12.40 22.95
C THR A 245 6.19 -12.55 21.89
N CYS A 246 5.88 -13.80 21.52
CA CYS A 246 4.80 -14.13 20.60
C CYS A 246 3.89 -15.21 21.18
N VAL A 247 2.69 -15.31 20.63
CA VAL A 247 1.67 -16.30 21.00
C VAL A 247 1.49 -17.25 19.83
N GLN A 248 1.45 -18.56 20.12
CA GLN A 248 1.10 -19.54 19.09
C GLN A 248 -0.40 -19.45 18.75
N GLY A 249 -0.71 -19.52 17.46
CA GLY A 249 -2.06 -19.30 16.91
C GLY A 249 -3.15 -20.20 17.49
N ASP A 250 -2.78 -21.40 17.96
CA ASP A 250 -3.73 -22.40 18.46
C ASP A 250 -3.82 -22.45 19.99
N SER A 251 -3.11 -21.56 20.69
CA SER A 251 -3.10 -21.61 22.15
C SER A 251 -4.39 -21.05 22.75
N LYS A 252 -5.05 -21.84 23.62
CA LYS A 252 -6.23 -21.47 24.43
C LYS A 252 -6.09 -20.16 25.25
N ARG A 253 -4.92 -19.51 25.21
CA ARG A 253 -4.61 -18.22 25.83
C ARG A 253 -5.28 -17.04 25.13
N LEU A 254 -5.65 -17.15 23.85
CA LEU A 254 -6.38 -16.10 23.14
C LEU A 254 -7.76 -15.80 23.76
N ALA A 255 -8.40 -16.81 24.37
CA ALA A 255 -9.72 -16.68 25.00
C ALA A 255 -9.70 -15.99 26.38
N VAL A 256 -8.54 -15.87 27.04
CA VAL A 256 -8.45 -15.34 28.42
C VAL A 256 -8.19 -13.83 28.44
N THR A 257 -7.57 -13.28 27.40
CA THR A 257 -7.19 -11.85 27.35
C THR A 257 -8.31 -10.89 26.98
N GLY A 258 -9.45 -11.37 26.46
CA GLY A 258 -10.60 -10.52 26.13
C GLY A 258 -11.40 -9.98 27.33
N LYS A 259 -11.18 -10.51 28.55
CA LYS A 259 -11.99 -10.16 29.74
C LYS A 259 -11.22 -9.52 30.91
N GLN A 260 -9.90 -9.36 30.83
CA GLN A 260 -9.07 -8.83 31.94
C GLN A 260 -8.17 -7.64 31.54
N ALA A 261 -8.60 -6.78 30.62
CA ALA A 261 -7.94 -5.49 30.32
C ALA A 261 -8.69 -4.28 30.94
N ARG A 262 -9.56 -4.49 31.93
CA ARG A 262 -10.13 -3.41 32.75
C ARG A 262 -9.33 -3.28 34.04
N GLY A 263 -8.24 -2.54 33.97
CA GLY A 263 -7.49 -2.11 35.14
C GLY A 263 -6.01 -2.46 35.07
N ARG A 264 -5.24 -1.71 34.28
CA ARG A 264 -3.81 -1.47 34.54
C ARG A 264 -3.42 -0.10 33.98
N HIS A 265 -2.59 0.56 34.76
CA HIS A 265 -2.30 1.99 34.73
C HIS A 265 -1.76 2.49 33.37
N HIS A 266 -2.15 3.73 33.08
CA HIS A 266 -1.69 4.60 32.00
C HIS A 266 -0.16 4.78 32.07
N GLY A 267 0.62 3.95 31.36
CA GLY A 267 2.08 4.11 31.36
C GLY A 267 2.91 3.00 30.70
N ASP A 268 2.44 1.75 30.68
CA ASP A 268 3.18 0.67 30.01
C ASP A 268 2.80 0.61 28.53
N LYS A 269 3.80 0.75 27.66
CA LYS A 269 3.68 0.51 26.21
C LYS A 269 2.99 -0.83 26.00
N GLU A 270 1.76 -0.80 25.51
CA GLU A 270 1.01 -2.00 25.18
C GLU A 270 1.73 -2.70 24.01
N ALA A 271 2.67 -3.57 24.35
CA ALA A 271 3.49 -4.25 23.36
C ALA A 271 2.58 -5.08 22.44
N ALA A 272 2.84 -4.98 21.14
CA ALA A 272 2.16 -5.76 20.11
C ALA A 272 2.18 -7.25 20.50
N LEU A 273 0.98 -7.84 20.65
CA LEU A 273 0.85 -9.27 20.91
C LEU A 273 0.94 -9.98 19.56
N LEU A 274 2.11 -10.49 19.20
CA LEU A 274 2.37 -11.03 17.87
C LEU A 274 2.08 -12.53 17.79
N GLN A 275 1.60 -13.00 16.65
CA GLN A 275 1.58 -14.42 16.30
C GLN A 275 2.99 -14.93 16.04
N CYS A 276 3.33 -16.08 16.61
CA CYS A 276 4.63 -16.69 16.40
C CYS A 276 4.82 -17.09 14.94
N THR A 277 5.78 -16.45 14.27
CA THR A 277 6.20 -16.73 12.90
C THR A 277 7.72 -16.75 12.84
N THR A 278 8.31 -17.34 11.80
CA THR A 278 9.77 -17.39 11.65
C THR A 278 10.40 -16.00 11.42
N HIS A 279 9.62 -15.04 10.92
CA HIS A 279 10.08 -13.68 10.60
C HIS A 279 9.79 -12.65 11.72
N MET A 280 8.86 -12.95 12.65
CA MET A 280 8.49 -12.11 13.80
C MET A 280 8.01 -10.70 13.42
N CYS A 281 7.42 -10.55 12.24
CA CYS A 281 6.93 -9.27 11.73
C CYS A 281 5.42 -9.12 12.00
N PRO A 282 4.98 -7.93 12.49
CA PRO A 282 3.56 -7.59 12.60
C PRO A 282 2.78 -7.72 11.30
N VAL A 283 3.39 -7.34 10.17
CA VAL A 283 2.75 -7.39 8.86
C VAL A 283 3.63 -8.14 7.86
N ARG A 284 2.99 -8.93 7.00
CA ARG A 284 3.61 -9.52 5.81
C ARG A 284 2.89 -9.06 4.57
N VAL A 285 3.64 -8.57 3.61
CA VAL A 285 3.16 -8.36 2.24
C VAL A 285 3.61 -9.56 1.40
N HIS A 286 2.67 -10.24 0.78
CA HIS A 286 2.93 -11.33 -0.15
C HIS A 286 2.63 -10.85 -1.56
N TRP A 287 3.62 -10.97 -2.44
CA TRP A 287 3.49 -10.62 -3.86
C TRP A 287 3.63 -11.89 -4.70
N HIS A 288 2.54 -12.25 -5.36
CA HIS A 288 2.43 -13.45 -6.18
C HIS A 288 2.27 -13.07 -7.65
N VAL A 289 3.20 -13.52 -8.50
CA VAL A 289 3.04 -13.39 -9.96
C VAL A 289 2.06 -14.47 -10.42
N LYS A 290 0.82 -14.08 -10.70
CA LYS A 290 -0.29 -15.00 -10.95
C LYS A 290 -0.29 -15.52 -12.39
N LEU A 291 -0.20 -14.63 -13.37
CA LEU A 291 -0.28 -14.97 -14.79
C LEU A 291 0.53 -13.98 -15.63
N ASN A 292 1.01 -14.45 -16.78
CA ASN A 292 1.77 -13.66 -17.73
C ASN A 292 1.26 -13.91 -19.16
N TYR A 293 0.46 -12.98 -19.68
CA TYR A 293 -0.13 -13.02 -21.02
C TYR A 293 0.82 -12.45 -22.08
N LYS A 294 0.41 -12.39 -23.34
CA LYS A 294 1.22 -11.78 -24.42
C LYS A 294 1.51 -10.31 -24.13
N GLU A 295 0.48 -9.52 -23.85
CA GLU A 295 0.59 -8.06 -23.67
C GLU A 295 0.49 -7.59 -22.21
N TYR A 296 -0.03 -8.43 -21.32
CA TYR A 296 -0.31 -8.08 -19.93
C TYR A 296 0.30 -9.10 -18.98
N TRP A 297 0.45 -8.72 -17.73
CA TRP A 297 0.76 -9.63 -16.65
C TRP A 297 0.00 -9.23 -15.39
N ARG A 298 -0.24 -10.22 -14.53
CA ARG A 298 -1.10 -10.08 -13.37
C ARG A 298 -0.34 -10.48 -12.11
N ALA A 299 -0.31 -9.58 -11.15
CA ALA A 299 0.20 -9.83 -9.80
C ALA A 299 -0.96 -9.86 -8.81
N LYS A 300 -0.88 -10.75 -7.83
CA LYS A 300 -1.76 -10.77 -6.67
C LYS A 300 -0.97 -10.30 -5.45
N ILE A 301 -1.52 -9.32 -4.74
CA ILE A 301 -0.97 -8.75 -3.52
C ILE A 301 -1.84 -9.23 -2.36
N ALA A 302 -1.22 -9.72 -1.30
CA ALA A 302 -1.91 -10.06 -0.06
C ALA A 302 -1.17 -9.44 1.14
N ILE A 303 -1.88 -8.70 1.98
CA ILE A 303 -1.34 -8.09 3.20
C ILE A 303 -1.93 -8.82 4.39
N THR A 304 -1.09 -9.49 5.16
CA THR A 304 -1.49 -10.26 6.35
C THR A 304 -1.02 -9.57 7.62
N ASN A 305 -1.93 -9.40 8.57
CA ASN A 305 -1.67 -8.91 9.92
C ASN A 305 -1.45 -10.08 10.88
N PHE A 306 -0.35 -10.04 11.62
CA PHE A 306 0.04 -11.00 12.65
C PHE A 306 -0.01 -10.41 14.06
N ASN A 307 -0.58 -9.22 14.24
CA ASN A 307 -0.74 -8.57 15.54
C ASN A 307 -2.17 -8.80 16.08
N TYR A 308 -2.29 -9.38 17.27
CA TYR A 308 -3.55 -9.67 17.97
C TYR A 308 -4.13 -8.48 18.74
N ARG A 309 -3.47 -7.31 18.73
CA ARG A 309 -3.92 -6.12 19.47
C ARG A 309 -4.02 -4.88 18.61
N MET A 310 -3.82 -5.02 17.31
CA MET A 310 -3.71 -3.87 16.42
C MET A 310 -4.46 -4.14 15.13
N ASN A 311 -5.42 -3.26 14.85
CA ASN A 311 -6.07 -3.13 13.56
C ASN A 311 -5.39 -2.00 12.79
N TYR A 312 -5.22 -2.18 11.48
CA TYR A 312 -4.72 -1.16 10.58
C TYR A 312 -5.88 -0.52 9.81
N THR A 313 -6.35 0.63 10.30
CA THR A 313 -7.33 1.47 9.61
C THR A 313 -6.63 2.42 8.64
N GLN A 314 -7.22 2.67 7.47
CA GLN A 314 -6.62 3.54 6.44
C GLN A 314 -5.20 3.10 6.04
N TRP A 315 -4.95 1.78 6.06
CA TRP A 315 -3.66 1.23 5.70
C TRP A 315 -3.25 1.66 4.28
N THR A 316 -1.94 1.82 4.08
CA THR A 316 -1.35 2.19 2.79
C THR A 316 -0.23 1.21 2.46
N LEU A 317 -0.16 0.82 1.21
CA LEU A 317 0.90 -0.01 0.65
C LEU A 317 1.55 0.74 -0.50
N VAL A 318 2.84 0.98 -0.45
CA VAL A 318 3.58 1.56 -1.57
C VAL A 318 4.50 0.50 -2.15
N ALA A 319 4.50 0.34 -3.46
CA ALA A 319 5.43 -0.53 -4.17
C ALA A 319 6.16 0.26 -5.26
N GLN A 320 7.46 0.02 -5.37
CA GLN A 320 8.28 0.54 -6.46
C GLN A 320 8.60 -0.59 -7.43
N HIS A 321 8.18 -0.43 -8.69
CA HIS A 321 8.45 -1.36 -9.78
C HIS A 321 8.38 -0.63 -11.13
N PRO A 322 9.33 -0.88 -12.05
CA PRO A 322 9.39 -0.19 -13.36
C PRO A 322 8.16 -0.24 -14.27
N ASN A 323 7.14 -1.05 -13.95
CA ASN A 323 5.92 -1.27 -14.73
C ASN A 323 4.66 -0.73 -14.03
N LEU A 324 4.80 -0.17 -12.82
CA LEU A 324 3.70 0.51 -12.14
C LEU A 324 3.37 1.87 -12.78
N ASP A 325 4.17 2.32 -13.73
CA ASP A 325 3.86 3.44 -14.63
C ASP A 325 2.79 3.07 -15.68
N ASN A 326 2.54 1.77 -15.89
CA ASN A 326 1.60 1.26 -16.91
C ASN A 326 0.57 0.28 -16.30
N ILE A 327 -0.03 0.70 -15.19
CA ILE A 327 -1.14 -0.02 -14.55
C ILE A 327 -2.38 0.10 -15.44
N THR A 328 -2.97 -1.03 -15.78
CA THR A 328 -4.23 -1.09 -16.53
C THR A 328 -5.42 -1.11 -15.58
N GLU A 329 -5.35 -1.93 -14.54
CA GLU A 329 -6.46 -2.11 -13.60
C GLU A 329 -5.94 -2.59 -12.24
N VAL A 330 -6.58 -2.11 -11.18
CA VAL A 330 -6.36 -2.55 -9.79
C VAL A 330 -7.69 -3.05 -9.25
N PHE A 331 -7.72 -4.30 -8.80
CA PHE A 331 -8.92 -4.95 -8.30
C PHE A 331 -8.97 -4.83 -6.78
N SER A 332 -10.13 -4.48 -6.22
CA SER A 332 -10.41 -4.46 -4.78
C SER A 332 -9.62 -3.46 -3.93
N PHE A 333 -8.62 -2.75 -4.47
CA PHE A 333 -7.92 -1.63 -3.81
C PHE A 333 -8.08 -0.37 -4.66
N ASP A 334 -8.03 0.80 -4.02
CA ASP A 334 -7.75 2.05 -4.71
C ASP A 334 -6.24 2.19 -4.96
N TYR A 335 -5.87 2.95 -5.99
CA TYR A 335 -4.48 3.23 -6.29
C TYR A 335 -4.25 4.70 -6.65
N LYS A 336 -3.02 5.15 -6.41
CA LYS A 336 -2.54 6.47 -6.81
C LYS A 336 -1.05 6.39 -7.14
N PRO A 337 -0.62 6.90 -8.31
CA PRO A 337 0.81 6.99 -8.61
C PRO A 337 1.49 7.98 -7.65
N VAL A 338 2.69 7.63 -7.18
CA VAL A 338 3.53 8.49 -6.34
C VAL A 338 4.69 8.97 -7.20
N VAL A 339 4.64 10.23 -7.61
CA VAL A 339 5.64 10.84 -8.48
C VAL A 339 6.53 11.75 -7.64
N ALA A 340 7.60 11.19 -7.07
CA ALA A 340 8.56 11.95 -6.26
C ALA A 340 9.47 12.84 -7.11
N TYR A 341 9.84 12.36 -8.30
CA TYR A 341 10.69 13.06 -9.27
C TYR A 341 9.96 13.03 -10.60
N GLY A 342 9.58 14.20 -11.14
CA GLY A 342 8.58 14.36 -12.22
C GLY A 342 8.77 13.57 -13.52
N SER A 343 9.86 12.82 -13.69
CA SER A 343 10.13 11.93 -14.83
C SER A 343 9.97 10.44 -14.52
N ILE A 344 9.81 10.03 -13.26
CA ILE A 344 9.78 8.62 -12.83
C ILE A 344 8.46 8.33 -12.12
N ASN A 345 7.60 7.57 -12.80
CA ASN A 345 6.29 7.13 -12.30
C ASN A 345 6.28 5.64 -11.95
N ASP A 346 7.42 5.12 -11.47
CA ASP A 346 7.60 3.68 -11.18
C ASP A 346 7.08 3.25 -9.81
N THR A 347 6.37 4.13 -9.11
CA THR A 347 5.93 3.92 -7.73
C THR A 347 4.43 4.12 -7.63
N ALA A 348 3.73 3.15 -7.06
CA ALA A 348 2.29 3.21 -6.83
C ALA A 348 1.97 3.02 -5.35
N MET A 349 1.05 3.85 -4.85
CA MET A 349 0.41 3.71 -3.56
C MET A 349 -0.95 3.03 -3.74
N PHE A 350 -1.19 1.99 -2.96
CA PHE A 350 -2.44 1.25 -2.87
C PHE A 350 -3.04 1.43 -1.47
N TYR A 351 -4.36 1.46 -1.38
CA TYR A 351 -5.08 1.58 -0.13
C TYR A 351 -6.47 0.95 -0.23
N GLY A 352 -7.06 0.64 0.92
CA GLY A 352 -8.37 -0.02 0.96
C GLY A 352 -9.51 0.89 0.53
N LEU A 353 -10.52 0.28 -0.10
CA LEU A 353 -11.80 0.89 -0.43
C LEU A 353 -12.60 1.10 0.86
N LYS A 354 -13.12 2.32 1.02
CA LYS A 354 -13.89 2.72 2.20
C LYS A 354 -15.10 1.80 2.41
N TYR A 355 -15.30 1.35 3.65
CA TYR A 355 -16.38 0.43 4.03
C TYR A 355 -16.30 -0.99 3.44
N PHE A 356 -15.19 -1.36 2.80
CA PHE A 356 -14.98 -2.70 2.25
C PHE A 356 -13.73 -3.36 2.86
N ASN A 357 -12.56 -2.78 2.60
CA ASN A 357 -11.29 -3.31 3.08
C ASN A 357 -10.33 -2.20 3.51
N ASP A 358 -10.84 -1.02 3.86
CA ASP A 358 -10.12 0.09 4.50
C ASP A 358 -9.67 -0.21 5.93
N GLN A 359 -10.06 -1.38 6.47
CA GLN A 359 -9.61 -1.91 7.75
C GLN A 359 -8.98 -3.29 7.56
N LEU A 360 -7.71 -3.41 7.94
CA LEU A 360 -7.02 -4.68 8.10
C LEU A 360 -7.08 -5.08 9.58
N MET A 361 -7.95 -6.03 9.89
CA MET A 361 -8.20 -6.48 11.26
C MET A 361 -6.98 -7.17 11.87
N GLU A 362 -7.01 -7.35 13.18
CA GLU A 362 -6.04 -8.14 13.95
C GLU A 362 -5.87 -9.57 13.40
N ALA A 363 -4.81 -10.23 13.87
CA ALA A 363 -4.47 -11.58 13.43
C ALA A 363 -5.63 -12.56 13.63
N GLY A 364 -6.05 -13.21 12.55
CA GLY A 364 -7.19 -14.11 12.51
C GLY A 364 -7.73 -14.29 11.08
N PRO A 365 -8.94 -14.87 10.92
CA PRO A 365 -9.55 -15.11 9.60
C PRO A 365 -9.73 -13.83 8.76
N HIS A 366 -9.96 -12.69 9.42
CA HIS A 366 -10.15 -11.38 8.78
C HIS A 366 -8.87 -10.50 8.79
N GLY A 367 -7.75 -11.03 9.28
CA GLY A 367 -6.46 -10.33 9.34
C GLY A 367 -5.71 -10.34 8.00
N ASN A 368 -6.43 -10.34 6.88
CA ASN A 368 -5.84 -10.40 5.54
C ASN A 368 -6.67 -9.60 4.54
N VAL A 369 -6.01 -8.76 3.75
CA VAL A 369 -6.60 -8.07 2.59
C VAL A 369 -5.84 -8.44 1.32
N GLN A 370 -6.57 -8.60 0.21
CA GLN A 370 -5.99 -9.06 -1.05
C GLN A 370 -6.48 -8.19 -2.21
N SER A 371 -5.63 -8.08 -3.21
CA SER A 371 -5.89 -7.37 -4.46
C SER A 371 -5.17 -8.04 -5.61
N GLU A 372 -5.64 -7.77 -6.83
CA GLU A 372 -4.94 -8.12 -8.04
C GLU A 372 -4.61 -6.84 -8.81
N VAL A 373 -3.46 -6.81 -9.47
CA VAL A 373 -3.01 -5.70 -10.29
C VAL A 373 -2.71 -6.24 -11.67
N LEU A 374 -3.35 -5.65 -12.69
CA LEU A 374 -3.11 -5.92 -14.10
C LEU A 374 -2.23 -4.81 -14.67
N MET A 375 -1.08 -5.20 -15.22
CA MET A 375 -0.10 -4.27 -15.78
C MET A 375 0.15 -4.62 -17.24
N ARG A 376 0.24 -3.59 -18.08
CA ARG A 376 0.64 -3.77 -19.48
C ARG A 376 2.16 -3.93 -19.54
N LYS A 377 2.62 -4.81 -20.42
CA LYS A 377 4.03 -4.99 -20.68
C LYS A 377 4.56 -3.82 -21.49
N ASP A 378 5.72 -3.33 -21.07
CA ASP A 378 6.52 -2.40 -21.84
C ASP A 378 7.64 -3.20 -22.50
N ALA A 379 7.68 -3.22 -23.84
CA ALA A 379 8.67 -3.97 -24.60
C ALA A 379 10.12 -3.53 -24.30
N THR A 380 10.31 -2.30 -23.82
CA THR A 380 11.65 -1.76 -23.49
C THR A 380 12.14 -2.20 -22.11
N LYS A 381 11.22 -2.50 -21.18
CA LYS A 381 11.54 -2.83 -19.78
C LYS A 381 11.31 -4.30 -19.45
N PHE A 382 10.40 -4.97 -20.16
CA PHE A 382 9.97 -6.32 -19.85
C PHE A 382 11.11 -7.32 -20.02
N THR A 383 11.38 -8.10 -18.98
CA THR A 383 12.35 -9.19 -19.03
C THR A 383 11.93 -10.35 -18.13
N PHE A 384 12.38 -11.54 -18.50
CA PHE A 384 12.23 -12.75 -17.68
C PHE A 384 13.41 -12.95 -16.72
N LYS A 385 14.44 -12.12 -16.82
CA LYS A 385 15.68 -12.25 -16.03
C LYS A 385 15.54 -11.59 -14.65
N GLN A 386 16.33 -12.08 -13.70
CA GLN A 386 16.61 -11.41 -12.42
C GLN A 386 15.39 -11.03 -11.59
N GLY A 387 14.31 -11.82 -11.66
CA GLY A 387 13.11 -11.58 -10.85
C GLY A 387 12.43 -10.24 -11.16
N TRP A 388 12.46 -9.79 -12.41
CA TRP A 388 11.88 -8.53 -12.85
C TRP A 388 10.43 -8.29 -12.40
N ALA A 389 9.61 -9.35 -12.31
CA ALA A 389 8.19 -9.25 -11.95
C ALA A 389 7.93 -8.91 -10.46
N PHE A 390 8.99 -8.75 -9.67
CA PHE A 390 8.92 -8.46 -8.24
C PHE A 390 9.30 -7.01 -7.96
N PRO A 391 8.65 -6.34 -6.99
CA PRO A 391 8.94 -4.97 -6.64
C PRO A 391 10.37 -4.83 -6.11
N ARG A 392 10.96 -3.65 -6.36
CA ARG A 392 12.29 -3.27 -5.87
C ARG A 392 12.24 -2.83 -4.40
N LYS A 393 11.16 -2.15 -4.02
CA LYS A 393 10.88 -1.71 -2.65
C LYS A 393 9.40 -1.81 -2.35
N VAL A 394 9.09 -2.06 -1.08
CA VAL A 394 7.72 -2.09 -0.57
C VAL A 394 7.69 -1.35 0.76
N TYR A 395 6.70 -0.49 0.95
CA TYR A 395 6.44 0.21 2.20
C TYR A 395 5.03 -0.09 2.67
N PHE A 396 4.86 -0.32 3.96
CA PHE A 396 3.54 -0.48 4.58
C PHE A 396 3.34 0.60 5.64
N ASN A 397 2.28 1.39 5.53
CA ASN A 397 2.01 2.57 6.37
C ASN A 397 3.20 3.55 6.45
N GLY A 398 4.00 3.59 5.38
CA GLY A 398 5.21 4.39 5.25
C GLY A 398 6.49 3.75 5.79
N ASP A 399 6.45 2.62 6.48
CA ASP A 399 7.67 1.92 6.92
C ASP A 399 8.20 1.00 5.81
N GLU A 400 9.52 1.03 5.56
CA GLU A 400 10.14 0.15 4.56
C GLU A 400 10.12 -1.30 5.04
N CYS A 401 9.56 -2.20 4.22
CA CYS A 401 9.50 -3.63 4.54
C CYS A 401 10.81 -4.33 4.19
N GLN A 402 11.18 -5.31 5.01
CA GLN A 402 12.34 -6.15 4.71
C GLN A 402 12.07 -7.02 3.48
N MET A 403 12.79 -6.74 2.39
CA MET A 403 12.77 -7.53 1.16
C MET A 403 13.62 -8.81 1.33
N PRO A 404 13.22 -9.94 0.70
CA PRO A 404 14.11 -11.07 0.45
C PRO A 404 15.33 -10.64 -0.38
N PRO A 405 16.46 -11.37 -0.28
CA PRO A 405 17.61 -11.04 -1.10
C PRO A 405 17.33 -11.40 -2.58
N PRO A 406 17.83 -10.61 -3.57
CA PRO A 406 17.48 -10.78 -4.98
C PRO A 406 17.84 -12.15 -5.60
N ASP A 407 18.87 -12.81 -5.05
CA ASP A 407 19.30 -14.17 -5.44
C ASP A 407 18.26 -15.24 -5.11
N ALA A 408 17.40 -14.99 -4.12
CA ALA A 408 16.32 -15.89 -3.74
C ALA A 408 15.05 -15.70 -4.57
N TYR A 409 14.96 -14.70 -5.46
CA TYR A 409 13.71 -14.40 -6.17
C TYR A 409 13.29 -15.56 -7.08
N PRO A 410 11.98 -15.85 -7.21
CA PRO A 410 11.51 -16.90 -8.12
C PRO A 410 11.94 -16.59 -9.57
N TYR A 411 12.86 -17.40 -10.09
CA TYR A 411 13.30 -17.31 -11.48
C TYR A 411 12.62 -18.38 -12.33
N LEU A 412 12.45 -18.08 -13.61
CA LEU A 412 12.00 -19.07 -14.57
C LEU A 412 13.11 -20.11 -14.74
N PRO A 413 12.83 -21.41 -14.54
CA PRO A 413 13.84 -22.43 -14.79
C PRO A 413 14.31 -22.33 -16.24
N ASN A 414 15.62 -22.17 -16.45
CA ASN A 414 16.28 -22.26 -17.77
C ASN A 414 16.34 -23.71 -18.25
N SER A 415 15.25 -24.45 -18.07
CA SER A 415 15.17 -25.86 -18.42
C SER A 415 14.25 -25.95 -19.62
N ALA A 416 14.85 -25.88 -20.81
CA ALA A 416 14.29 -26.69 -21.87
C ALA A 416 14.27 -28.13 -21.33
N PRO A 417 13.14 -28.86 -21.38
CA PRO A 417 13.22 -30.31 -21.30
C PRO A 417 14.34 -30.70 -22.27
N PRO A 418 15.32 -31.56 -21.90
CA PRO A 418 16.15 -32.14 -22.92
C PRO A 418 15.15 -32.68 -23.94
N ALA A 419 15.18 -32.13 -25.17
CA ALA A 419 14.39 -32.67 -26.25
C ALA A 419 14.70 -34.15 -26.18
N GLY A 420 13.71 -34.95 -25.76
CA GLY A 420 13.92 -36.36 -25.57
C GLY A 420 14.46 -36.79 -26.91
N ALA A 421 15.76 -37.07 -26.96
CA ALA A 421 16.37 -37.50 -28.18
C ALA A 421 15.71 -38.85 -28.37
N ALA A 422 14.62 -38.87 -29.12
CA ALA A 422 14.33 -39.96 -30.02
C ALA A 422 15.49 -39.97 -31.01
N ALA A 423 16.69 -40.27 -30.50
CA ALA A 423 17.75 -40.87 -31.26
C ALA A 423 17.19 -42.25 -31.58
N ALA A 424 16.32 -42.29 -32.59
CA ALA A 424 16.22 -43.47 -33.42
C ALA A 424 17.65 -43.70 -33.88
N SER A 425 18.31 -44.66 -33.25
CA SER A 425 19.67 -45.03 -33.62
C SER A 425 19.69 -45.24 -35.14
N PRO A 426 20.70 -44.75 -35.88
CA PRO A 426 20.76 -44.96 -37.33
C PRO A 426 20.75 -46.46 -37.69
N ALA A 427 21.09 -47.33 -36.74
CA ALA A 427 20.94 -48.78 -36.85
C ALA A 427 19.49 -49.24 -37.04
N SER A 428 18.52 -48.63 -36.36
CA SER A 428 17.09 -49.00 -36.47
C SER A 428 16.51 -48.73 -37.87
N VAL A 429 16.91 -47.62 -38.51
CA VAL A 429 16.43 -47.28 -39.87
C VAL A 429 17.07 -48.21 -40.91
N ILE A 430 18.34 -48.57 -40.73
CA ILE A 430 19.03 -49.52 -41.61
C ILE A 430 18.44 -50.92 -41.47
N ILE A 431 18.11 -51.38 -40.25
CA ILE A 431 17.51 -52.70 -40.02
C ILE A 431 16.11 -52.79 -40.64
N VAL A 432 15.29 -51.73 -40.52
CA VAL A 432 13.95 -51.70 -41.14
C VAL A 432 14.06 -51.65 -42.68
N ALA A 433 15.01 -50.90 -43.23
CA ALA A 433 15.27 -50.87 -44.67
C ALA A 433 15.80 -52.21 -45.21
N PHE A 434 16.67 -52.89 -44.45
CA PHE A 434 17.20 -54.21 -44.81
C PHE A 434 16.11 -55.29 -44.74
N LEU A 435 15.24 -55.25 -43.72
CA LEU A 435 14.09 -56.14 -43.61
C LEU A 435 13.06 -55.89 -44.71
N ALA A 436 12.82 -54.63 -45.10
CA ALA A 436 11.96 -54.30 -46.23
C ALA A 436 12.56 -54.79 -47.57
N LEU A 437 13.88 -54.69 -47.76
CA LEU A 437 14.57 -55.22 -48.95
C LEU A 437 14.57 -56.75 -49.00
N LEU A 438 14.65 -57.43 -47.84
CA LEU A 438 14.52 -58.89 -47.76
C LEU A 438 13.08 -59.34 -48.06
N LEU A 439 12.07 -58.64 -47.53
CA LEU A 439 10.67 -58.90 -47.85
C LEU A 439 10.34 -58.63 -49.33
N MET A 440 10.97 -57.63 -49.95
CA MET A 440 10.83 -57.37 -51.39
C MET A 440 11.54 -58.42 -52.26
N ARG A 441 12.54 -59.12 -51.73
CA ARG A 441 13.28 -60.18 -52.45
C ARG A 441 12.51 -61.50 -52.47
N ASP A 442 11.65 -61.74 -51.48
CA ASP A 442 10.76 -62.91 -51.43
C ASP A 442 9.44 -62.71 -52.19
N LEU A 443 9.15 -61.50 -52.66
CA LEU A 443 7.99 -61.18 -53.52
C LEU A 443 8.29 -61.25 -55.03
N HIS A 444 9.47 -61.74 -55.43
CA HIS A 444 9.87 -61.84 -56.85
C HIS A 444 9.69 -63.23 -57.49
N TRP A 445 8.76 -64.05 -56.99
CA TRP A 445 8.36 -65.30 -57.66
C TRP A 445 6.86 -65.58 -57.78
N THR A 446 5.99 -64.63 -57.41
CA THR A 446 4.55 -64.71 -57.74
C THR A 446 4.02 -63.30 -57.98
N ASP A 447 4.09 -62.83 -59.24
CA ASP A 447 3.09 -61.96 -59.90
C ASP A 447 3.62 -61.40 -61.23
N LEU A 448 4.03 -62.32 -62.12
CA LEU A 448 4.28 -62.03 -63.53
C LEU A 448 3.00 -62.16 -64.39
N LEU A 449 1.81 -62.01 -63.79
CA LEU A 449 0.53 -62.27 -64.47
C LEU A 449 -0.60 -61.26 -64.24
N VAL A 450 -0.35 -60.06 -63.68
CA VAL A 450 -1.42 -59.06 -63.46
C VAL A 450 -1.12 -57.67 -64.03
N LEU A 451 -0.06 -57.49 -64.81
CA LEU A 451 0.35 -56.17 -65.33
C LEU A 451 -0.08 -55.85 -66.78
N GLU A 452 -1.02 -56.59 -67.37
CA GLU A 452 -1.57 -56.27 -68.70
C GLU A 452 -3.05 -55.83 -68.75
N LEU A 453 -3.80 -55.78 -67.63
CA LEU A 453 -5.24 -55.46 -67.67
C LEU A 453 -5.66 -54.08 -67.13
N LEU A 454 -4.75 -53.22 -66.67
CA LEU A 454 -5.11 -51.88 -66.15
C LEU A 454 -4.57 -50.69 -66.96
N PHE A 455 -3.94 -50.92 -68.11
CA PHE A 455 -3.42 -49.83 -68.96
C PHE A 455 -4.28 -49.50 -70.19
N HIS A 456 -5.44 -50.14 -70.40
CA HIS A 456 -6.23 -49.94 -71.63
C HIS A 456 -7.66 -49.35 -71.47
N GLN A 457 -7.95 -48.64 -70.37
CA GLN A 457 -9.09 -47.71 -70.29
C GLN A 457 -8.74 -46.28 -69.83
N GLY A 458 -7.45 -45.95 -69.74
CA GLY A 458 -6.97 -44.61 -69.35
C GLY A 458 -6.90 -43.56 -70.47
N ARG A 459 -7.51 -43.80 -71.64
CA ARG A 459 -7.27 -42.94 -72.83
C ARG A 459 -8.52 -42.65 -73.66
N ARG A 460 -9.67 -42.34 -73.03
CA ARG A 460 -10.80 -41.63 -73.70
C ARG A 460 -11.88 -41.11 -72.74
N ARG A 461 -11.50 -40.31 -71.73
CA ARG A 461 -12.46 -39.42 -71.05
C ARG A 461 -11.76 -38.16 -70.52
N ARG A 462 -11.12 -37.44 -71.46
CA ARG A 462 -10.58 -36.09 -71.25
C ARG A 462 -11.30 -35.15 -72.23
N ARG A 463 -12.51 -34.73 -71.84
CA ARG A 463 -13.19 -33.49 -72.31
C ARG A 463 -14.55 -33.37 -71.61
N ARG A 464 -14.55 -32.83 -70.39
CA ARG A 464 -15.30 -31.63 -70.01
C ARG A 464 -15.10 -31.35 -68.51
N ASN A 465 -14.80 -30.09 -68.24
CA ASN A 465 -14.80 -29.39 -66.96
C ASN A 465 -13.56 -29.56 -66.07
N SER A 466 -12.47 -29.01 -66.59
CA SER A 466 -11.49 -28.25 -65.82
C SER A 466 -12.04 -26.86 -65.51
N SER A 467 -12.07 -26.46 -64.23
CA SER A 467 -11.35 -25.27 -63.70
C SER A 467 -11.96 -24.86 -62.35
N ALA A 468 -11.29 -25.28 -61.28
CA ALA A 468 -11.35 -24.63 -59.99
C ALA A 468 -10.47 -23.37 -60.04
N SER A 469 -10.96 -22.25 -59.51
CA SER A 469 -10.17 -21.05 -59.25
C SER A 469 -9.67 -21.06 -57.81
N ALA A 470 -8.39 -20.76 -57.65
CA ALA A 470 -7.75 -20.43 -56.39
C ALA A 470 -7.42 -18.93 -56.35
N TYR A 471 -7.22 -18.44 -55.12
CA TYR A 471 -6.23 -17.43 -54.71
C TYR A 471 -6.65 -15.95 -54.45
N SER A 472 -6.20 -15.49 -53.28
CA SER A 472 -5.71 -14.16 -52.83
C SER A 472 -6.56 -12.89 -52.83
N ASP A 473 -6.69 -12.33 -51.61
CA ASP A 473 -6.27 -11.00 -51.12
C ASP A 473 -6.30 -9.74 -52.02
N ALA A 474 -6.92 -8.72 -51.40
CA ALA A 474 -6.50 -7.32 -51.21
C ALA A 474 -6.76 -6.23 -52.27
N ASP A 475 -7.06 -5.06 -51.69
CA ASP A 475 -7.16 -3.68 -52.18
C ASP A 475 -8.32 -3.28 -53.10
N SER A 476 -9.16 -2.34 -52.63
CA SER A 476 -8.94 -0.92 -52.93
C SER A 476 -10.01 -0.03 -52.30
N ASP A 477 -9.57 1.17 -51.94
CA ASP A 477 -10.28 2.43 -51.63
C ASP A 477 -11.65 2.63 -52.32
N THR A 478 -12.54 3.46 -51.73
CA THR A 478 -12.82 4.85 -52.15
C THR A 478 -14.11 5.39 -51.51
N GLU A 479 -14.03 6.65 -51.06
CA GLU A 479 -15.06 7.71 -50.95
C GLU A 479 -16.26 7.61 -50.00
N TRP A 480 -16.35 8.68 -49.20
CA TRP A 480 -17.43 9.09 -48.32
C TRP A 480 -18.31 10.12 -49.05
N GLU A 481 -19.62 9.88 -49.06
CA GLU A 481 -20.66 10.91 -49.24
C GLU A 481 -21.67 10.79 -48.09
N ASP A 482 -21.80 11.87 -47.32
CA ASP A 482 -22.94 12.21 -46.46
C ASP A 482 -24.14 12.64 -47.34
N PRO A 483 -25.43 12.49 -46.92
CA PRO A 483 -26.01 13.44 -45.96
C PRO A 483 -27.19 12.98 -45.06
N GLU A 484 -27.28 13.68 -43.92
CA GLU A 484 -28.44 14.30 -43.23
C GLU A 484 -29.61 13.49 -42.59
N ASP A 485 -29.80 13.86 -41.31
CA ASP A 485 -31.03 14.18 -40.56
C ASP A 485 -32.01 13.11 -40.04
N GLY A 486 -32.20 13.16 -38.71
CA GLY A 486 -33.24 12.44 -37.97
C GLY A 486 -33.22 12.71 -36.46
N VAL A 487 -33.76 13.86 -36.07
CA VAL A 487 -34.05 14.33 -34.70
C VAL A 487 -34.92 13.33 -33.91
N GLY A 488 -34.63 13.12 -32.61
CA GLY A 488 -35.53 12.39 -31.69
C GLY A 488 -35.14 12.51 -30.21
N SER A 489 -35.87 13.38 -29.51
CA SER A 489 -35.69 13.83 -28.13
C SER A 489 -36.08 12.81 -27.04
N LEU A 490 -35.37 12.91 -25.90
CA LEU A 490 -35.83 12.91 -24.49
C LEU A 490 -36.76 11.77 -23.99
N PHE A 491 -36.40 11.09 -22.90
CA PHE A 491 -37.19 11.05 -21.65
C PHE A 491 -36.40 10.43 -20.49
N VAL A 492 -36.29 11.21 -19.41
CA VAL A 492 -35.91 10.81 -18.05
C VAL A 492 -37.15 10.21 -17.38
N MET A 493 -37.00 9.07 -16.70
CA MET A 493 -37.96 8.60 -15.71
C MET A 493 -37.20 8.11 -14.48
N GLU A 494 -37.36 8.86 -13.38
CA GLU A 494 -37.09 8.40 -12.02
C GLU A 494 -38.03 7.24 -11.67
N GLY A 495 -37.50 6.25 -10.96
CA GLY A 495 -38.29 5.18 -10.36
C GLY A 495 -37.42 4.29 -9.48
N THR A 496 -37.49 4.47 -8.17
CA THR A 496 -37.26 3.39 -7.20
C THR A 496 -38.62 2.75 -6.90
N PRO A 497 -38.70 1.42 -6.66
CA PRO A 497 -38.71 0.97 -5.27
C PRO A 497 -38.12 -0.43 -4.99
N GLU A 498 -37.73 -0.58 -3.71
CA GLU A 498 -37.87 -1.75 -2.82
C GLU A 498 -37.05 -3.05 -2.96
N LYS A 499 -36.69 -3.52 -1.75
CA LYS A 499 -35.83 -4.64 -1.35
C LYS A 499 -36.64 -5.93 -1.21
N GLU A 500 -36.03 -7.07 -1.53
CA GLU A 500 -35.99 -8.28 -0.68
C GLU A 500 -34.86 -9.25 -1.19
N PRO A 501 -34.36 -10.18 -0.35
CA PRO A 501 -32.97 -10.64 -0.39
C PRO A 501 -32.77 -11.91 -1.22
N PHE A 502 -31.78 -11.88 -2.12
CA PHE A 502 -31.27 -13.03 -2.85
C PHE A 502 -29.89 -13.39 -2.29
N CYS A 503 -29.84 -13.96 -1.08
CA CYS A 503 -28.57 -14.32 -0.45
C CYS A 503 -28.72 -15.57 0.44
N GLU A 504 -29.07 -16.69 -0.16
CA GLU A 504 -28.94 -18.00 0.53
C GLU A 504 -28.62 -19.17 -0.41
N GLN A 505 -28.69 -19.00 -1.74
CA GLN A 505 -28.41 -20.08 -2.71
C GLN A 505 -27.01 -20.05 -3.36
N LEU A 506 -26.19 -19.02 -3.10
CA LEU A 506 -24.82 -18.94 -3.63
C LEU A 506 -23.75 -19.52 -2.68
N SER A 507 -24.13 -19.90 -1.46
CA SER A 507 -23.21 -20.43 -0.44
C SER A 507 -22.86 -21.91 -0.66
N GLU A 508 -23.79 -22.73 -1.15
CA GLU A 508 -23.54 -24.19 -1.28
C GLU A 508 -22.85 -24.59 -2.59
N GLN A 509 -22.94 -23.77 -3.64
CA GLN A 509 -22.23 -24.03 -4.90
C GLN A 509 -20.76 -23.59 -4.90
N PHE A 510 -20.32 -22.79 -3.91
CA PHE A 510 -18.93 -22.35 -3.80
C PHE A 510 -18.04 -23.28 -2.97
N GLU A 511 -18.60 -24.09 -2.07
CA GLU A 511 -17.81 -25.02 -1.25
C GLU A 511 -17.31 -26.27 -2.00
N ALA A 512 -17.98 -26.68 -3.08
CA ALA A 512 -17.59 -27.86 -3.85
C ALA A 512 -16.34 -27.67 -4.74
N TYR A 513 -15.88 -26.43 -4.94
CA TYR A 513 -14.70 -26.14 -5.78
C TYR A 513 -13.39 -26.03 -5.00
N ILE A 514 -13.43 -26.01 -3.66
CA ILE A 514 -12.26 -25.77 -2.79
C ILE A 514 -11.66 -27.08 -2.23
N TYR A 515 -12.39 -28.20 -2.21
CA TYR A 515 -11.85 -29.50 -1.77
C TYR A 515 -11.98 -30.57 -2.85
N GLY A 516 -10.89 -30.78 -3.60
CA GLY A 516 -10.79 -31.87 -4.58
C GLY A 516 -10.77 -33.25 -3.91
N GLN A 517 -11.93 -33.92 -3.87
CA GLN A 517 -12.00 -35.38 -3.75
C GLN A 517 -12.43 -35.98 -5.08
N ARG A 518 -11.49 -36.69 -5.73
CA ARG A 518 -11.71 -37.47 -6.94
C ARG A 518 -12.49 -38.75 -6.56
N LYS A 519 -13.76 -38.86 -6.95
CA LYS A 519 -14.51 -40.13 -6.94
C LYS A 519 -14.70 -40.60 -8.39
N GLU A 520 -14.10 -41.75 -8.71
CA GLU A 520 -14.35 -42.49 -9.95
C GLU A 520 -15.78 -43.02 -9.95
N THR A 521 -16.52 -42.80 -11.04
CA THR A 521 -17.78 -43.51 -11.30
C THR A 521 -17.68 -44.23 -12.65
N SER A 522 -17.70 -45.55 -12.55
CA SER A 522 -17.77 -46.51 -13.64
C SER A 522 -19.17 -46.50 -14.23
N PHE A 523 -19.27 -46.38 -15.56
CA PHE A 523 -20.49 -46.64 -16.32
C PHE A 523 -20.67 -48.15 -16.52
N LYS A 524 -21.81 -48.68 -16.05
CA LYS A 524 -22.58 -49.83 -16.58
C LYS A 524 -24.03 -49.31 -16.60
N THR A 525 -24.81 -49.39 -17.66
CA THR A 525 -25.00 -50.43 -18.69
C THR A 525 -25.51 -49.77 -19.95
#